data_AF-Q5C4M8-F1
#
_entry.id   AF-Q5C4M8-F1
#
_cell.length_a   1.000
_cell.length_b   1.000
_cell.length_c   1.000
_cell.angle_alpha   90.00
_cell.angle_beta   90.00
_cell.angle_gamma   90.00
#
_symmetry.space_group_name_H-M   'P 1'
#
loop_
_entity.id
_entity.type
_entity.pdbx_description
1 polymer ?
#
loop_
_entity_poly.entity_id
_entity_poly.type
_entity_poly.pdbx_seq_one_letter_code
_entity_poly.pdbx_strand_id
1 'polypeptide(L)'
;MNCNPYLLINERFENLPLSVCAESVSALPSELKSSNLLPTHLLLLSWAYIEDNKNSDKKFEYAYPEMEYIVPHALHVVELDYKSVNSHSVRKNLGNEGEGSTNDFNTLLLVVIPMDKFHDILSSVTNQVCK
;
A
#
# COMPACT_ATOMS: atom_id res chain seq x y z
N MET A 1 -11.37 -20.01 -13.34
CA MET A 1 -10.00 -19.65 -12.91
C MET A 1 -9.94 -19.78 -11.40
N ASN A 2 -8.93 -20.47 -10.87
CA ASN A 2 -8.71 -20.51 -9.43
C ASN A 2 -8.04 -19.20 -9.00
N CYS A 3 -8.65 -18.48 -8.06
CA CYS A 3 -8.05 -17.30 -7.47
C CYS A 3 -7.13 -17.73 -6.32
N ASN A 4 -5.88 -17.28 -6.34
CA ASN A 4 -4.86 -17.61 -5.34
C ASN A 4 -4.22 -16.31 -4.81
N PRO A 5 -4.90 -15.58 -3.92
CA PRO A 5 -4.44 -14.29 -3.42
C PRO A 5 -3.41 -14.46 -2.29
N TYR A 6 -2.35 -13.65 -2.33
CA TYR A 6 -1.28 -13.67 -1.33
C TYR A 6 -1.21 -12.31 -0.64
N LEU A 7 -1.05 -12.30 0.68
CA LEU A 7 -0.79 -11.07 1.41
C LEU A 7 0.69 -10.70 1.24
N LEU A 8 0.94 -9.52 0.67
CA LEU A 8 2.26 -8.93 0.58
C LEU A 8 2.43 -7.93 1.71
N ILE A 9 3.39 -8.20 2.59
CA ILE A 9 3.86 -7.26 3.61
C ILE A 9 5.11 -6.61 3.04
N ASN A 10 5.03 -5.32 2.71
CA ASN A 10 6.13 -4.58 2.11
C ASN A 10 6.51 -3.43 3.04
N GLU A 11 7.56 -3.62 3.82
CA GLU A 11 8.10 -2.62 4.74
C GLU A 11 9.54 -2.29 4.38
N ARG A 12 9.94 -1.04 4.59
CA ARG A 12 11.29 -0.56 4.35
C ARG A 12 11.65 0.58 5.29
N PHE A 13 12.94 0.86 5.42
CA PHE A 13 13.37 2.11 6.03
C PHE A 13 13.05 3.30 5.12
N GLU A 14 12.52 4.37 5.68
CA GLU A 14 12.07 5.56 4.94
C GLU A 14 13.20 6.21 4.13
N ASN A 15 14.43 6.14 4.64
CA ASN A 15 15.62 6.72 4.03
C ASN A 15 16.21 5.89 2.87
N LEU A 16 15.70 4.69 2.59
CA LEU A 16 16.16 3.89 1.46
C LEU A 16 15.53 4.41 0.15
N PRO A 17 16.34 4.62 -0.91
CA PRO A 17 15.82 5.01 -2.21
C PRO A 17 14.88 3.94 -2.79
N LEU A 18 13.79 4.39 -3.42
CA LEU A 18 12.80 3.49 -4.01
C LEU A 18 13.40 2.56 -5.09
N SER A 19 14.43 3.00 -5.82
CA SER A 19 15.13 2.13 -6.78
C SER A 19 15.76 0.91 -6.11
N VAL A 20 16.41 1.10 -4.96
CA VAL A 20 17.04 0.02 -4.20
C VAL A 20 15.97 -0.94 -3.67
N CYS A 21 14.85 -0.41 -3.20
CA CYS A 21 13.72 -1.22 -2.75
C CYS A 21 13.08 -2.01 -3.90
N ALA A 22 12.89 -1.39 -5.06
CA ALA A 22 12.35 -2.05 -6.26
C ALA A 22 13.27 -3.19 -6.74
N GLU A 23 14.58 -2.97 -6.75
CA GLU A 23 15.55 -4.02 -7.07
C GLU A 23 15.46 -5.19 -6.07
N SER A 24 15.35 -4.88 -4.77
CA SER A 24 15.26 -5.90 -3.72
C SER A 24 14.05 -6.83 -3.86
N VAL A 25 12.91 -6.30 -4.32
CA VAL A 25 11.68 -7.11 -4.51
C VAL A 25 11.54 -7.65 -5.94
N SER A 26 12.44 -7.32 -6.86
CA SER A 26 12.39 -7.78 -8.25
C SER A 26 12.56 -9.29 -8.42
N ALA A 27 13.22 -9.95 -7.46
CA ALA A 27 13.41 -11.39 -7.45
C ALA A 27 12.14 -12.17 -7.04
N LEU A 28 11.17 -11.51 -6.38
CA LEU A 28 9.99 -12.14 -5.79
C LEU A 28 9.24 -13.09 -6.73
N PRO A 29 8.94 -12.74 -8.00
CA PRO A 29 8.25 -13.66 -8.92
C PRO A 29 9.03 -14.95 -9.17
N SER A 30 10.37 -14.86 -9.23
CA SER A 30 11.23 -16.02 -9.45
C SER A 30 11.33 -16.91 -8.20
N GLU A 31 11.36 -16.31 -7.00
CA GLU A 31 11.37 -17.02 -5.72
C GLU A 31 10.05 -17.74 -5.44
N LEU A 32 8.92 -17.11 -5.77
CA LEU A 32 7.60 -17.74 -5.70
C LEU A 32 7.54 -18.94 -6.64
N LYS A 33 7.98 -18.76 -7.90
CA LYS A 33 8.00 -19.84 -8.89
C LYS A 33 8.90 -21.00 -8.47
N SER A 34 10.09 -20.75 -7.92
CA SER A 34 11.00 -21.81 -7.45
C SER A 34 10.41 -22.59 -6.27
N SER A 35 9.54 -21.94 -5.49
CA SER A 35 8.79 -22.55 -4.38
C SER A 35 7.48 -23.22 -4.81
N ASN A 36 7.18 -23.30 -6.11
CA ASN A 36 5.90 -23.75 -6.67
C ASN A 36 4.68 -22.95 -6.17
N LEU A 37 4.88 -21.67 -5.83
CA LEU A 37 3.82 -20.74 -5.45
C LEU A 37 3.45 -19.91 -6.68
N LEU A 38 2.17 -19.92 -7.02
CA LEU A 38 1.62 -19.23 -8.19
C LEU A 38 0.48 -18.32 -7.75
N PRO A 39 0.79 -17.17 -7.11
CA PRO A 39 -0.24 -16.21 -6.76
C PRO A 39 -0.84 -15.60 -8.04
N THR A 40 -2.16 -15.43 -8.04
CA THR A 40 -2.83 -14.67 -9.10
C THR A 40 -2.97 -13.20 -8.74
N HIS A 41 -3.01 -12.89 -7.43
CA HIS A 41 -3.11 -11.53 -6.91
C HIS A 41 -2.21 -11.36 -5.69
N LEU A 42 -1.71 -10.14 -5.51
CA LEU A 42 -1.07 -9.66 -4.30
C LEU A 42 -2.04 -8.70 -3.59
N LEU A 43 -2.21 -8.89 -2.29
CA LEU A 43 -2.98 -8.02 -1.41
C LEU A 43 -1.97 -7.18 -0.63
N LEU A 44 -2.01 -5.87 -0.77
CA LEU A 44 -1.13 -4.93 -0.09
C LEU A 44 -1.95 -4.04 0.83
N LEU A 45 -1.49 -3.85 2.06
CA LEU A 45 -2.05 -2.87 2.99
C LEU A 45 -1.14 -1.64 3.01
N SER A 46 -1.73 -0.46 2.97
CA SER A 46 -0.98 0.80 3.01
C SER A 46 -1.82 1.90 3.65
N TRP A 47 -1.16 2.87 4.26
CA TRP A 47 -1.80 4.03 4.87
C TRP A 47 -1.79 5.22 3.92
N ALA A 48 -2.86 6.01 3.97
CA ALA A 48 -2.96 7.28 3.27
C ALA A 48 -3.70 8.32 4.12
N TYR A 49 -3.40 9.58 3.85
CA TYR A 49 -4.21 10.71 4.27
C TYR A 49 -5.11 11.12 3.12
N ILE A 50 -6.41 11.14 3.38
CA ILE A 50 -7.41 11.62 2.44
C ILE A 50 -8.00 12.91 2.98
N GLU A 51 -7.89 13.98 2.20
CA GLU A 51 -8.59 15.23 2.47
C GLU A 51 -9.99 15.17 1.83
N ASP A 52 -11.03 15.06 2.67
CA ASP A 52 -12.43 15.07 2.23
C ASP A 52 -12.85 16.48 1.80
N ASN A 53 -12.45 16.87 0.59
CA ASN A 53 -12.91 18.11 0.01
C ASN A 53 -14.19 17.85 -0.80
N LYS A 54 -15.33 18.33 -0.29
CA LYS A 54 -16.68 18.03 -0.82
C LYS A 54 -16.91 18.43 -2.29
N ASN A 55 -15.97 19.17 -2.90
CA ASN A 55 -16.10 19.76 -4.24
C ASN A 55 -14.91 19.46 -5.18
N SER A 56 -13.96 18.60 -4.81
CA SER A 56 -12.85 18.22 -5.70
C SER A 56 -12.63 16.71 -5.71
N ASP A 57 -11.89 16.24 -6.71
CA ASP A 57 -11.36 14.87 -6.69
C ASP A 57 -10.61 14.63 -5.36
N LYS A 58 -10.81 13.45 -4.76
CA LYS A 58 -10.13 13.06 -3.53
C LYS A 58 -8.62 13.12 -3.77
N LYS A 59 -7.92 13.91 -2.96
CA LYS A 59 -6.46 13.94 -2.97
C LYS A 59 -5.94 12.91 -1.96
N PHE A 60 -5.12 11.99 -2.44
CA PHE A 60 -4.43 11.01 -1.63
C PHE A 60 -3.00 11.49 -1.37
N GLU A 61 -2.61 11.47 -0.10
CA GLU A 61 -1.21 11.57 0.31
C GLU A 61 -0.84 10.22 0.94
N TYR A 62 -0.04 9.43 0.22
CA TYR A 62 0.31 8.09 0.65
C TYR A 62 1.44 8.10 1.68
N ALA A 63 1.35 7.23 2.69
CA ALA A 63 2.43 7.03 3.65
C ALA A 63 3.70 6.47 2.99
N TYR A 64 3.49 5.66 1.94
CA TYR A 64 4.56 5.03 1.17
C TYR A 64 4.54 5.61 -0.24
N PRO A 65 5.58 6.35 -0.68
CA PRO A 65 5.61 6.98 -2.01
C PRO A 65 5.53 5.98 -3.17
N GLU A 66 5.96 4.72 -2.97
CA GLU A 66 5.78 3.65 -3.95
C GLU A 66 4.31 3.43 -4.35
N MET A 67 3.36 3.81 -3.48
CA MET A 67 1.93 3.64 -3.75
C MET A 67 1.43 4.47 -4.94
N GLU A 68 2.07 5.61 -5.23
CA GLU A 68 1.76 6.40 -6.43
C GLU A 68 1.97 5.60 -7.72
N TYR A 69 2.90 4.64 -7.69
CA TYR A 69 3.19 3.76 -8.82
C TYR A 69 2.42 2.45 -8.74
N ILE A 70 2.08 1.96 -7.54
CA ILE A 70 1.35 0.69 -7.36
C ILE A 70 -0.14 0.86 -7.70
N VAL A 71 -0.78 1.91 -7.17
CA VAL A 71 -2.25 2.13 -7.28
C VAL A 71 -2.76 2.16 -8.73
N PRO A 72 -2.08 2.82 -9.70
CA PRO A 72 -2.52 2.82 -11.09
C PRO A 72 -2.61 1.44 -11.75
N HIS A 73 -1.90 0.44 -11.21
CA HIS A 73 -1.90 -0.94 -11.70
C HIS A 73 -2.80 -1.87 -10.87
N ALA A 74 -3.44 -1.36 -9.82
CA ALA A 74 -4.32 -2.14 -8.97
C ALA A 74 -5.63 -2.48 -9.71
N LEU A 75 -6.12 -3.69 -9.50
CA LEU A 75 -7.47 -4.09 -9.91
C LEU A 75 -8.51 -3.40 -9.02
N HIS A 76 -8.23 -3.33 -7.72
CA HIS A 76 -9.08 -2.67 -6.73
C HIS A 76 -8.24 -1.94 -5.69
N VAL A 77 -8.74 -0.79 -5.25
CA VAL A 77 -8.30 -0.07 -4.05
C VAL A 77 -9.51 0.10 -3.16
N VAL A 78 -9.49 -0.56 -2.00
CA VAL A 78 -10.58 -0.50 -1.03
C VAL A 78 -10.15 0.39 0.12
N GLU A 79 -10.84 1.51 0.28
CA GLU A 79 -10.69 2.39 1.44
C GLU A 79 -11.37 1.76 2.66
N LEU A 80 -10.60 1.55 3.71
CA LEU A 80 -11.09 1.10 5.02
C LEU A 80 -11.13 2.32 5.93
N ASP A 81 -12.34 2.81 6.18
CA ASP A 81 -12.56 3.95 7.08
C ASP A 81 -12.22 3.53 8.52
N TYR A 82 -11.18 4.15 9.07
CA TYR A 82 -10.75 3.93 10.45
C TYR A 82 -11.88 4.18 11.47
N LYS A 83 -12.79 5.12 11.19
CA LYS A 83 -13.96 5.39 12.05
C LYS A 83 -14.94 4.22 12.06
N SER A 84 -15.06 3.49 10.95
CA SER A 84 -15.91 2.30 10.86
C SER A 84 -15.35 1.13 11.67
N VAL A 85 -14.02 0.94 11.67
CA VAL A 85 -13.32 -0.11 12.43
C VAL A 85 -13.38 0.15 13.94
N ASN A 86 -13.23 1.40 14.36
CA ASN A 86 -13.30 1.79 15.76
C ASN A 86 -14.73 1.87 16.35
N SER A 87 -15.77 1.76 15.51
CA SER A 87 -17.15 1.76 16.01
C SER A 87 -17.50 0.50 16.80
N HIS A 88 -16.77 -0.61 16.56
CA HIS A 88 -16.99 -1.91 17.22
C HIS A 88 -15.99 -2.20 18.35
N SER A 89 -14.92 -1.41 18.50
CA SER A 89 -14.02 -1.48 19.66
C SER A 89 -14.50 -0.52 20.74
N VAL A 90 -15.12 -1.09 21.77
CA VAL A 90 -15.54 -0.41 22.99
C VAL A 90 -14.40 0.45 23.55
N ARG A 91 -14.61 1.77 23.61
CA ARG A 91 -13.80 2.73 24.38
C ARG A 91 -13.39 2.15 25.75
N LYS A 92 -12.09 2.22 26.11
CA LYS A 92 -11.63 2.78 27.40
C LYS A 92 -10.10 2.80 27.54
N ASN A 93 -9.60 3.99 27.89
CA ASN A 93 -8.43 4.31 28.73
C ASN A 93 -7.03 4.37 28.10
N LEU A 94 -6.63 5.58 27.70
CA LEU A 94 -5.44 6.34 28.15
C LEU A 94 -5.62 7.72 27.49
N GLY A 95 -5.95 8.81 28.17
CA GLY A 95 -5.29 9.30 29.38
C GLY A 95 -3.99 10.02 29.01
N ASN A 96 -4.06 11.09 28.20
CA ASN A 96 -3.23 12.29 28.37
C ASN A 96 -3.67 13.39 27.39
N GLU A 97 -4.08 14.53 27.96
CA GLU A 97 -3.97 15.82 27.32
C GLU A 97 -2.47 16.15 27.21
N GLY A 98 -2.01 16.56 26.02
CA GLY A 98 -0.67 17.10 25.82
C GLY A 98 0.27 16.21 25.03
N GLU A 99 0.10 16.21 23.70
CA GLU A 99 1.17 16.26 22.69
C GLU A 99 0.48 16.30 21.32
N GLY A 100 0.90 17.19 20.43
CA GLY A 100 0.21 17.48 19.17
C GLY A 100 -0.04 16.20 18.38
N SER A 101 -1.32 15.83 18.21
CA SER A 101 -1.68 14.62 17.48
C SER A 101 -1.35 14.81 16.00
N THR A 102 -0.18 14.31 15.59
CA THR A 102 0.22 14.09 14.21
C THR A 102 -0.76 13.11 13.57
N ASN A 103 -1.83 13.66 13.02
CA ASN A 103 -2.89 12.94 12.33
C ASN A 103 -2.41 12.59 10.91
N ASP A 104 -1.22 11.99 10.79
CA ASP A 104 -0.49 12.00 9.52
C ASP A 104 -1.12 11.06 8.48
N PHE A 105 -1.84 10.01 8.90
CA PHE A 105 -2.62 9.14 8.01
C PHE A 105 -3.96 8.75 8.64
N ASN A 106 -5.06 8.87 7.88
CA ASN A 106 -6.42 8.70 8.39
C ASN A 106 -7.20 7.54 7.73
N THR A 107 -6.65 6.93 6.69
CA THR A 107 -7.30 5.90 5.88
C THR A 107 -6.37 4.72 5.66
N LEU A 108 -6.85 3.50 5.90
CA LEU A 108 -6.16 2.28 5.52
C LEU A 108 -6.66 1.84 4.13
N LEU A 109 -5.75 1.52 3.23
CA LEU A 109 -6.04 1.05 1.88
C LEU A 109 -5.70 -0.43 1.79
N LEU A 110 -6.65 -1.22 1.29
CA LEU A 110 -6.39 -2.57 0.78
C LEU A 110 -6.29 -2.50 -0.74
N VAL A 111 -5.10 -2.77 -1.27
CA VAL A 111 -4.80 -2.71 -2.69
C VAL A 111 -4.66 -4.13 -3.23
N VAL A 112 -5.46 -4.46 -4.25
CA VAL A 112 -5.47 -5.76 -4.91
C VAL A 112 -4.76 -5.64 -6.25
N ILE A 113 -3.62 -6.31 -6.39
CA ILE A 113 -2.71 -6.19 -7.54
C ILE A 113 -2.69 -7.52 -8.29
N PRO A 114 -3.08 -7.56 -9.57
CA PRO A 114 -2.86 -8.74 -10.40
C PRO A 114 -1.37 -9.05 -10.58
N MET A 115 -0.98 -10.32 -10.46
CA MET A 115 0.44 -10.70 -10.50
C MET A 115 1.11 -10.38 -11.85
N ASP A 116 0.35 -10.34 -12.95
CA ASP A 116 0.83 -9.94 -14.28
C ASP A 116 1.20 -8.45 -14.37
N LYS A 117 0.77 -7.62 -13.41
CA LYS A 117 1.14 -6.19 -13.31
C LYS A 117 2.39 -5.92 -12.50
N PHE A 118 2.95 -6.93 -11.85
CA PHE A 118 4.10 -6.76 -10.96
C PHE A 118 5.32 -6.15 -11.68
N HIS A 119 5.61 -6.62 -12.90
CA HIS A 119 6.73 -6.09 -13.69
C HIS A 119 6.50 -4.63 -14.12
N ASP A 120 5.27 -4.27 -14.48
CA ASP A 120 4.91 -2.91 -14.89
C ASP A 120 5.10 -1.93 -13.72
N ILE A 121 4.67 -2.32 -12.51
CA ILE A 121 4.88 -1.55 -11.28
C ILE A 121 6.38 -1.32 -11.03
N LEU A 122 7.20 -2.37 -11.07
CA LEU A 122 8.65 -2.24 -10.89
C LEU A 122 9.29 -1.31 -11.90
N SER A 123 8.85 -1.39 -13.15
CA SER A 123 9.32 -0.51 -14.23
C SER A 123 8.94 0.95 -13.96
N SER A 124 7.72 1.20 -13.47
CA SER A 124 7.26 2.55 -13.09
C SER A 124 8.09 3.15 -11.95
N VAL A 125 8.43 2.36 -10.92
CA VAL A 125 9.23 2.81 -9.78
C VAL A 125 10.68 3.10 -10.18
N THR A 126 11.28 2.23 -11.00
CA THR A 126 12.70 2.34 -11.39
C THR A 126 12.96 3.45 -12.41
N ASN A 127 12.07 3.67 -13.38
CA ASN A 127 12.26 4.66 -14.45
C ASN A 127 12.22 6.13 -13.99
N GLN A 128 11.73 6.41 -12.78
CA GLN A 128 11.73 7.77 -12.22
C GLN A 128 13.07 8.16 -11.58
N VAL A 129 13.94 7.19 -11.28
CA VAL A 129 15.26 7.45 -10.66
C VAL A 129 16.32 7.81 -11.71
N CYS A 130 16.06 7.56 -13.00
CA CYS A 130 16.97 7.88 -14.11
C CYS A 130 16.65 9.20 -14.84
N LYS A 131 15.80 10.06 -14.26
CA LYS A 131 15.50 11.40 -14.79
C LYS A 131 16.15 12.52 -13.98
#